data_AF-A0A2H1X3A6-F1
#
_entry.id   AF-A0A2H1X3A6-F1
#
_cell.length_a   1.000
_cell.length_b   1.000
_cell.length_c   1.000
_cell.angle_alpha   90.00
_cell.angle_beta   90.00
_cell.angle_gamma   90.00
#
_symmetry.space_group_name_H-M   'P 1'
#
loop_
_entity.id
_entity.type
_entity.pdbx_description
1 polymer ?
#
loop_
_entity_poly.entity_id
_entity_poly.type
_entity_poly.pdbx_seq_one_letter_code
_entity_poly.pdbx_strand_id
1 'polypeptide(L)'
;MSPIFVCFFGLAVWSAYTYDIEDAEYHFEEFIEKFGKEYENENEKQYRFKIFVENLKKVNELNKECDHGIHGITQFMDLDVEEFTAAYTGVRLDFDSGCDYAPDDYIQGNDAPESFDWRDHGVVSSVKDQAACGSCYAFSAV
;
A
#
# COMPACT_ATOMS: atom_id res chain seq x y z
N MET A 1 55.32 -15.04 -8.21
CA MET A 1 54.75 -13.71 -7.91
C MET A 1 53.68 -13.45 -8.96
N SER A 2 52.44 -13.82 -8.66
CA SER A 2 51.27 -13.64 -9.53
C SER A 2 50.47 -12.47 -8.95
N PRO A 3 50.12 -11.43 -9.72
CA PRO A 3 49.35 -10.32 -9.17
C PRO A 3 47.91 -10.78 -8.96
N ILE A 4 47.43 -10.63 -7.73
CA ILE A 4 46.02 -10.78 -7.38
C ILE A 4 45.28 -9.63 -8.06
N PHE A 5 44.46 -9.96 -9.07
CA PHE A 5 43.44 -9.04 -9.57
C PHE A 5 42.39 -8.87 -8.48
N VAL A 6 42.48 -7.78 -7.72
CA VAL A 6 41.38 -7.32 -6.87
C VAL A 6 40.31 -6.79 -7.82
N CYS A 7 39.29 -7.59 -8.10
CA CYS A 7 38.07 -7.08 -8.69
C CYS A 7 37.42 -6.15 -7.69
N PHE A 8 37.53 -4.85 -7.93
CA PHE A 8 36.62 -3.87 -7.35
C PHE A 8 35.21 -4.25 -7.84
N PHE A 9 34.40 -4.83 -6.96
CA PHE A 9 32.96 -4.88 -7.16
C PHE A 9 32.45 -3.44 -7.04
N GLY A 10 32.41 -2.76 -8.19
CA GLY A 10 31.75 -1.48 -8.35
C GLY A 10 30.27 -1.60 -8.01
N LEU A 11 29.83 -0.60 -7.25
CA LEU A 11 28.49 -0.28 -6.79
C LEU A 11 27.38 -0.46 -7.85
N ALA A 12 26.18 -0.83 -7.36
CA ALA A 12 24.86 -0.33 -7.77
C ALA A 12 23.83 -1.45 -7.99
N VAL A 13 23.13 -1.84 -6.92
CA VAL A 13 21.85 -2.58 -7.05
C VAL A 13 20.82 -2.00 -6.08
N TRP A 14 20.64 -0.67 -6.09
CA TRP A 14 19.54 -0.01 -5.35
C TRP A 14 18.64 0.85 -6.26
N SER A 15 18.92 0.90 -7.57
CA SER A 15 18.19 1.77 -8.52
C SER A 15 16.96 1.12 -9.16
N ALA A 16 16.56 -0.09 -8.74
CA ALA A 16 15.58 -0.86 -9.52
C ALA A 16 14.13 -0.46 -9.27
N TYR A 17 13.83 0.31 -8.23
CA TYR A 17 12.44 0.58 -7.81
C TYR A 17 12.22 2.04 -7.38
N THR A 18 12.90 2.99 -8.01
CA THR A 18 12.62 4.43 -7.80
C THR A 18 12.16 5.08 -9.10
N TYR A 19 11.21 6.00 -8.99
CA TYR A 19 10.72 6.83 -10.08
C TYR A 19 11.61 8.07 -10.27
N ASP A 20 11.80 8.50 -11.50
CA ASP A 20 12.36 9.82 -11.76
C ASP A 20 11.29 10.89 -11.47
N ILE A 21 11.66 11.92 -10.71
CA ILE A 21 10.75 13.00 -10.37
C ILE A 21 10.60 13.98 -11.56
N GLU A 22 11.56 14.02 -12.47
CA GLU A 22 11.44 14.81 -13.71
C GLU A 22 10.33 14.27 -14.63
N ASP A 23 10.07 12.96 -14.55
CA ASP A 23 8.99 12.28 -15.30
C ASP A 23 7.64 12.25 -14.55
N ALA A 24 7.50 13.01 -13.46
CA ALA A 24 6.29 12.96 -12.63
C ALA A 24 5.01 13.34 -13.39
N GLU A 25 5.10 14.27 -14.35
CA GLU A 25 3.95 14.65 -15.18
C GLU A 25 3.48 13.48 -16.06
N TYR A 26 4.41 12.75 -16.68
CA TYR A 26 4.11 11.54 -17.43
C TYR A 26 3.42 10.48 -16.55
N HIS A 27 3.99 10.21 -15.38
CA HIS A 27 3.40 9.25 -14.43
C HIS A 27 2.04 9.69 -13.88
N PHE A 28 1.80 11.00 -13.77
CA PHE A 28 0.52 11.53 -13.32
C PHE A 28 -0.56 11.34 -14.37
N GLU A 29 -0.27 11.57 -15.65
CA GLU A 29 -1.21 11.30 -16.74
C GLU A 29 -1.51 9.79 -16.85
N GLU A 30 -0.50 8.92 -16.74
CA GLU A 30 -0.72 7.46 -16.65
C GLU A 30 -1.59 7.07 -15.45
N PHE A 31 -1.36 7.71 -14.30
CA PHE A 31 -2.15 7.50 -13.08
C PHE A 31 -3.61 7.93 -13.28
N ILE A 32 -3.86 9.07 -13.91
CA ILE A 32 -5.20 9.57 -14.22
C ILE A 32 -5.94 8.56 -15.10
N GLU A 33 -5.30 8.09 -16.18
CA GLU A 33 -5.90 7.10 -17.08
C GLU A 33 -6.15 5.76 -16.37
N LYS A 34 -5.13 5.25 -15.67
CA LYS A 34 -5.16 3.94 -15.03
C LYS A 34 -6.23 3.82 -13.95
N PHE A 35 -6.44 4.87 -13.17
CA PHE A 35 -7.40 4.87 -12.06
C PHE A 35 -8.67 5.67 -12.36
N GLY A 36 -8.85 6.13 -13.61
CA GLY A 36 -10.04 6.87 -14.04
C GLY A 36 -10.28 8.13 -13.21
N LYS A 37 -9.22 8.91 -12.93
CA LYS A 37 -9.33 10.12 -12.12
C LYS A 37 -9.97 11.25 -12.91
N GLU A 38 -10.87 11.96 -12.26
CA GLU A 38 -11.51 13.15 -12.79
C GLU A 38 -11.39 14.27 -11.75
N TYR A 39 -11.09 15.48 -12.21
CA TYR A 39 -10.94 16.66 -11.37
C TYR A 39 -11.91 17.74 -11.83
N GLU A 40 -12.46 18.50 -10.89
CA GLU A 40 -13.48 19.52 -11.15
C GLU A 40 -12.98 20.60 -12.11
N ASN A 41 -11.71 20.98 -11.96
CA ASN A 41 -11.09 22.03 -12.76
C ASN A 41 -9.55 21.91 -12.74
N GLU A 42 -8.91 22.73 -13.57
CA GLU A 42 -7.45 22.75 -13.71
C GLU A 42 -6.72 23.13 -12.41
N ASN A 43 -7.30 23.97 -11.56
CA ASN A 43 -6.69 24.30 -10.27
C ASN A 43 -6.67 23.09 -9.33
N GLU A 44 -7.74 22.31 -9.31
CA GLU A 44 -7.77 21.05 -8.56
C GLU A 44 -6.77 20.05 -9.14
N LYS A 45 -6.73 19.86 -10.46
CA LYS A 45 -5.75 18.98 -11.11
C LYS A 45 -4.31 19.36 -10.72
N GLN A 46 -3.97 20.65 -10.74
CA GLN A 46 -2.66 21.13 -10.34
C GLN A 46 -2.37 20.93 -8.84
N TYR A 47 -3.38 21.05 -7.98
CA TYR A 47 -3.24 20.75 -6.55
C TYR A 47 -2.98 19.26 -6.32
N ARG A 48 -3.76 18.39 -6.96
CA ARG A 48 -3.64 16.92 -6.93
C ARG A 48 -2.30 16.45 -7.47
N PHE A 49 -1.79 17.09 -8.53
CA PHE A 49 -0.45 16.82 -9.05
C PHE A 49 0.66 17.11 -8.03
N LYS A 50 0.55 18.19 -7.24
CA LYS A 50 1.54 18.47 -6.18
C LYS A 50 1.56 17.37 -5.13
N ILE A 51 0.39 16.90 -4.70
CA ILE A 51 0.28 15.77 -3.77
C ILE A 51 0.88 14.51 -4.39
N PHE A 52 0.58 14.23 -5.65
CA PHE A 52 1.13 13.11 -6.39
C PHE A 52 2.67 13.11 -6.40
N VAL A 53 3.29 14.26 -6.69
CA VAL A 53 4.76 14.41 -6.67
C VAL A 53 5.33 14.14 -5.28
N GLU A 54 4.71 14.65 -4.21
CA GLU A 54 5.17 14.40 -2.84
C GLU A 54 5.04 12.91 -2.47
N ASN A 55 3.93 12.26 -2.84
CA ASN A 55 3.75 10.83 -2.64
C ASN A 55 4.75 10.00 -3.48
N LEU A 56 5.11 10.44 -4.68
CA LEU A 56 6.11 9.77 -5.52
C LEU A 56 7.51 9.83 -4.89
N LYS A 57 7.88 10.98 -4.32
CA LYS A 57 9.10 11.09 -3.50
C LYS A 57 9.04 10.15 -2.31
N LYS A 58 7.89 10.03 -1.65
CA LYS A 58 7.74 9.13 -0.50
C LYS A 58 7.92 7.67 -0.88
N VAL A 59 7.36 7.25 -2.02
CA VAL A 59 7.58 5.91 -2.58
C VAL A 59 9.08 5.66 -2.82
N ASN A 60 9.79 6.63 -3.38
CA ASN A 60 11.23 6.51 -3.59
C ASN A 60 12.05 6.40 -2.29
N GLU A 61 11.66 7.11 -1.24
CA GLU A 61 12.28 6.98 0.09
C GLU A 61 12.05 5.57 0.65
N LEU A 62 10.80 5.10 0.64
CA LEU A 62 10.44 3.78 1.16
C LEU A 62 11.14 2.65 0.41
N ASN A 63 11.26 2.75 -0.92
CA ASN A 63 11.96 1.75 -1.73
C ASN A 63 13.48 1.77 -1.58
N LYS A 64 14.05 2.85 -1.07
CA LYS A 64 15.45 2.86 -0.64
C LYS A 64 15.59 2.13 0.69
N GLU A 65 14.67 2.36 1.64
CA GLU A 65 14.80 1.82 2.99
C GLU A 65 14.36 0.35 3.13
N CYS A 66 13.52 -0.16 2.21
CA CYS A 66 12.90 -1.47 2.33
C CYS A 66 13.58 -2.55 1.49
N ASP A 67 13.96 -3.65 2.15
CA ASP A 67 14.46 -4.90 1.56
C ASP A 67 13.38 -5.99 1.47
N HIS A 68 12.21 -5.78 2.07
CA HIS A 68 11.13 -6.78 2.19
C HIS A 68 9.93 -6.51 1.26
N GLY A 69 9.88 -5.37 0.56
CA GLY A 69 8.75 -5.01 -0.29
C GLY A 69 9.03 -3.82 -1.20
N ILE A 70 8.21 -3.69 -2.26
CA ILE A 70 8.29 -2.61 -3.24
C ILE A 70 6.99 -1.80 -3.18
N HIS A 71 7.14 -0.50 -3.02
CA HIS A 71 6.08 0.51 -3.08
C HIS A 71 5.95 1.03 -4.52
N GLY A 72 4.73 1.32 -4.95
CA GLY A 72 4.48 1.82 -6.31
C GLY A 72 3.28 2.77 -6.34
N ILE A 73 2.98 3.28 -7.54
CA ILE A 73 1.83 4.16 -7.78
C ILE A 73 0.52 3.39 -7.53
N THR A 74 -0.27 3.85 -6.55
CA THR A 74 -1.59 3.31 -6.19
C THR A 74 -2.70 4.31 -6.51
N GLN A 75 -3.97 3.92 -6.34
CA GLN A 75 -5.12 4.80 -6.56
C GLN A 75 -5.22 5.98 -5.59
N PHE A 76 -4.41 6.01 -4.53
CA PHE A 76 -4.44 7.04 -3.48
C PHE A 76 -3.33 8.08 -3.61
N MET A 77 -2.56 8.06 -4.70
CA MET A 77 -1.39 8.93 -4.87
C MET A 77 -1.72 10.41 -4.93
N ASP A 78 -2.97 10.80 -5.22
CA ASP A 78 -3.43 12.19 -5.26
C ASP A 78 -4.11 12.67 -3.97
N LEU A 79 -4.02 11.89 -2.89
CA LEU A 79 -4.53 12.24 -1.57
C LEU A 79 -3.39 12.52 -0.60
N ASP A 80 -3.56 13.55 0.24
CA ASP A 80 -2.71 13.73 1.40
C ASP A 80 -3.10 12.77 2.54
N VAL A 81 -2.28 12.74 3.60
CA VAL A 81 -2.46 11.81 4.71
C VAL A 81 -3.78 12.06 5.42
N GLU A 82 -4.16 13.32 5.60
CA GLU A 82 -5.38 13.75 6.27
C GLU A 82 -6.62 13.34 5.47
N GLU A 83 -6.64 13.59 4.15
CA GLU A 83 -7.69 13.17 3.23
C GLU A 83 -7.83 11.65 3.19
N PHE A 84 -6.71 10.92 3.03
CA PHE A 84 -6.72 9.46 3.02
C PHE A 84 -7.27 8.91 4.33
N THR A 85 -6.79 9.43 5.46
CA THR A 85 -7.21 9.00 6.80
C THR A 85 -8.71 9.26 7.00
N ALA A 86 -9.20 10.44 6.63
CA ALA A 86 -10.60 10.81 6.81
C ALA A 86 -11.57 9.96 5.95
N ALA A 87 -11.16 9.57 4.74
CA ALA A 87 -12.01 8.85 3.81
C ALA A 87 -11.92 7.32 3.93
N TYR A 88 -10.72 6.77 4.09
CA TYR A 88 -10.46 5.33 3.94
C TYR A 88 -10.10 4.62 5.24
N THR A 89 -9.96 5.34 6.35
CA THR A 89 -9.66 4.76 7.66
C THR A 89 -10.76 5.09 8.68
N GLY A 90 -10.55 4.69 9.94
CA GLY A 90 -11.43 5.03 11.04
C GLY A 90 -12.60 4.06 11.18
N VAL A 91 -12.46 3.14 12.13
CA VAL A 91 -13.57 2.34 12.63
C VAL A 91 -14.28 3.15 13.70
N ARG A 92 -15.51 3.63 13.42
CA ARG A 92 -16.34 4.34 14.40
C ARG A 92 -17.09 3.34 15.26
N LEU A 93 -16.39 2.73 16.22
CA LEU A 93 -17.00 1.83 17.19
C LEU A 93 -17.09 2.52 18.55
N ASP A 94 -18.31 2.63 19.06
CA ASP A 94 -18.57 2.90 20.46
C ASP A 94 -18.48 1.55 21.19
N PHE A 95 -17.27 1.18 21.62
CA PHE A 95 -17.04 -0.04 22.39
C PHE A 95 -17.47 0.18 23.85
N ASP A 96 -18.77 0.25 24.10
CA ASP A 96 -19.31 0.27 25.49
C ASP A 96 -20.04 -1.04 25.86
N SER A 97 -19.78 -2.12 25.14
CA SER A 97 -20.33 -3.44 25.47
C SER A 97 -19.20 -4.43 25.63
N GLY A 98 -18.95 -4.83 26.89
CA GLY A 98 -18.00 -5.87 27.23
C GLY A 98 -18.20 -7.11 26.36
N CYS A 99 -17.11 -7.55 25.73
CA CYS A 99 -17.11 -8.76 24.93
C CYS A 99 -17.02 -9.96 25.89
N ASP A 100 -17.99 -10.88 25.83
CA ASP A 100 -17.81 -12.22 26.40
C ASP A 100 -16.79 -12.95 25.51
N TYR A 101 -15.52 -12.89 25.89
CA TYR A 101 -14.48 -13.66 25.22
C TYR A 101 -14.71 -15.15 25.48
N ALA A 102 -14.68 -15.95 24.40
CA ALA A 102 -14.59 -17.40 24.56
C ALA A 102 -13.30 -17.72 25.33
N PRO A 103 -13.33 -18.65 26.31
CA PRO A 103 -12.13 -19.05 27.02
C PRO A 103 -11.08 -19.61 26.05
N ASP A 104 -9.81 -19.26 26.30
CA ASP A 104 -8.62 -19.55 25.47
C ASP A 104 -8.34 -21.07 25.29
N ASP A 105 -9.11 -21.92 25.99
CA ASP A 105 -8.87 -23.36 26.14
C ASP A 105 -9.22 -24.19 24.89
N TYR A 106 -9.60 -23.56 23.77
CA TYR A 106 -10.06 -24.25 22.55
C TYR A 106 -8.97 -24.62 21.53
N ILE A 107 -7.74 -24.13 21.69
CA ILE A 107 -6.63 -24.51 20.79
C ILE A 107 -5.97 -25.77 21.34
N GLN A 108 -6.42 -26.94 20.87
CA GLN A 108 -5.78 -28.21 21.17
C GLN A 108 -4.83 -28.63 20.04
N GLY A 109 -3.53 -28.72 20.35
CA GLY A 109 -2.51 -29.30 19.48
C GLY A 109 -1.54 -28.29 18.86
N ASN A 110 -0.34 -28.76 18.52
CA ASN A 110 0.73 -28.01 17.86
C ASN A 110 0.89 -28.41 16.38
N ASP A 111 -0.14 -29.00 15.78
CA ASP A 111 -0.08 -29.61 14.43
C ASP A 111 -0.43 -28.63 13.31
N ALA A 112 -0.26 -27.32 13.55
CA ALA A 112 -0.46 -26.31 12.51
C ALA A 112 0.60 -26.47 11.40
N PRO A 113 0.22 -26.31 10.13
CA PRO A 113 1.16 -26.39 9.02
C PRO A 113 2.13 -25.19 9.03
N GLU A 114 3.28 -25.35 8.37
CA GLU A 114 4.26 -24.27 8.20
C GLU A 114 3.69 -23.09 7.38
N SER A 115 2.77 -23.37 6.46
CA SER A 115 2.04 -22.35 5.68
C SER A 115 0.61 -22.80 5.41
N PHE A 116 -0.31 -21.84 5.36
CA PHE A 116 -1.72 -22.09 5.09
C PHE A 116 -2.36 -20.86 4.45
N ASP A 117 -3.13 -21.06 3.37
CA ASP A 117 -3.81 -19.99 2.64
C ASP A 117 -5.26 -20.38 2.31
N TRP A 118 -6.23 -19.73 2.96
CA TRP A 118 -7.65 -19.99 2.72
C TRP A 118 -8.11 -19.74 1.27
N ARG A 119 -7.36 -18.95 0.49
CA ARG A 119 -7.67 -18.68 -0.92
C ARG A 119 -7.60 -19.96 -1.76
N ASP A 120 -6.70 -20.88 -1.42
CA ASP A 120 -6.51 -22.15 -2.13
C ASP A 120 -7.69 -23.12 -1.91
N HIS A 121 -8.55 -22.83 -0.93
CA HIS A 121 -9.70 -23.65 -0.56
C HIS A 121 -11.04 -23.11 -1.08
N GLY A 122 -11.04 -22.00 -1.83
CA GLY A 122 -12.26 -21.46 -2.45
C GLY A 122 -13.27 -20.88 -1.45
N VAL A 123 -12.85 -20.60 -0.21
CA VAL A 123 -13.69 -19.99 0.84
C VAL A 123 -13.49 -18.49 0.98
N VAL A 124 -12.55 -17.90 0.22
CA VAL A 124 -12.28 -16.46 0.19
C VAL A 124 -12.90 -15.87 -1.07
N SER A 125 -13.73 -14.84 -0.91
CA SER A 125 -14.33 -14.13 -2.05
C SER A 125 -13.32 -13.21 -2.75
N SER A 126 -13.69 -12.64 -3.91
CA SER A 126 -12.85 -11.62 -4.56
C SER A 126 -12.70 -10.38 -3.67
N VAL A 127 -11.54 -9.72 -3.73
CA VAL A 127 -11.32 -8.43 -3.05
C VAL A 127 -12.43 -7.44 -3.46
N LYS A 128 -12.92 -6.67 -2.48
CA LYS A 128 -13.97 -5.66 -2.62
C LYS A 128 -13.43 -4.28 -2.27
N ASP A 129 -14.14 -3.24 -2.68
CA ASP A 129 -13.82 -1.85 -2.37
C ASP A 129 -14.85 -1.28 -1.38
N GLN A 130 -14.37 -0.78 -0.24
CA GLN A 130 -15.20 -0.12 0.78
C GLN A 130 -15.58 1.32 0.41
N ALA A 131 -14.90 1.91 -0.57
CA ALA A 131 -14.95 3.33 -0.90
C ALA A 131 -14.73 4.23 0.34
N ALA A 132 -15.13 5.50 0.23
CA ALA A 132 -15.00 6.50 1.29
C ALA A 132 -16.12 6.42 2.35
N CYS A 133 -16.40 5.22 2.89
CA CYS A 133 -17.55 4.98 3.78
C CYS A 133 -17.17 4.69 5.25
N GLY A 134 -15.94 4.22 5.52
CA GLY A 134 -15.57 3.72 6.85
C GLY A 134 -16.28 2.41 7.22
N SER A 135 -16.68 1.61 6.22
CA SER A 135 -17.43 0.36 6.38
C SER A 135 -16.54 -0.88 6.55
N CYS A 136 -15.24 -0.71 6.76
CA CYS A 136 -14.28 -1.83 6.84
C CYS A 136 -14.66 -2.89 7.90
N TYR A 137 -15.31 -2.49 9.01
CA TYR A 137 -15.80 -3.42 10.02
C TYR A 137 -16.83 -4.42 9.47
N ALA A 138 -17.71 -3.97 8.57
CA ALA A 138 -18.72 -4.82 7.94
C ALA A 138 -18.08 -5.75 6.91
N PHE A 139 -17.11 -5.25 6.14
CA PHE A 139 -16.35 -6.06 5.17
C PHE A 139 -15.49 -7.13 5.85
N SER A 140 -15.03 -6.88 7.08
CA SER A 140 -14.32 -7.88 7.88
C SER A 140 -15.23 -9.01 8.39
N ALA A 141 -16.50 -8.69 8.65
CA ALA A 141 -17.47 -9.63 9.24
C ALA A 141 -18.24 -10.47 8.20
N VAL A 142 -18.24 -10.08 6.92
CA VAL A 142 -18.99 -10.69 5.81
C VAL A 142 -18.07 -11.52 4.93
#